data_AF-W4Q5T3-F1
#
_entry.id   AF-W4Q5T3-F1
#
_cell.length_a   1.000
_cell.length_b   1.000
_cell.length_c   1.000
_cell.angle_alpha   90.00
_cell.angle_beta   90.00
_cell.angle_gamma   90.00
#
_symmetry.space_group_name_H-M   'P 1'
#
loop_
_entity.id
_entity.type
_entity.pdbx_description
1 polymer ?
#
loop_
_entity_poly.entity_id
_entity_poly.type
_entity_poly.pdbx_seq_one_letter_code
_entity_poly.pdbx_strand_id
1 'polypeptide(L)'
;MRHILLSSFLIWLNYHQKTWKILPKFSRSLAYIAFINSSYYYFFKKHILWELQSNNLSLKQLRVIHIFFITPLIFLLCMANFPEHNLKLQIKHILKWSIKCALVEFMGLHTQMIYFKNGWNIFWSWLIYIFLFSFGYIYTKKPKHIWTLTIPTLMFFLVKFRAPFRKIFLLGPVLFLWKRTKHAFFA
;
A
#
# COMPACT_ATOMS: atom_id res chain seq x y z
N MET A 1 17.59 6.54 -12.10
CA MET A 1 18.34 7.20 -10.99
C MET A 1 17.44 7.87 -9.95
N ARG A 2 16.42 8.65 -10.33
CA ARG A 2 15.59 9.43 -9.37
C ARG A 2 14.89 8.59 -8.28
N HIS A 3 14.38 7.39 -8.60
CA HIS A 3 13.76 6.48 -7.62
C HIS A 3 14.76 5.91 -6.60
N ILE A 4 16.01 5.70 -7.03
CA ILE A 4 17.07 5.20 -6.16
C ILE A 4 17.38 6.29 -5.12
N LEU A 5 17.50 7.54 -5.57
CA LEU A 5 17.74 8.67 -4.68
C LEU A 5 16.61 8.85 -3.66
N LEU A 6 15.34 8.79 -4.09
CA LEU A 6 14.19 8.90 -3.19
C LEU A 6 14.12 7.73 -2.19
N SER A 7 14.41 6.51 -2.65
CA SER A 7 14.44 5.33 -1.78
C SER A 7 15.59 5.39 -0.78
N SER A 8 16.79 5.79 -1.22
CA SER A 8 17.95 5.98 -0.34
C SER A 8 17.72 7.09 0.68
N PHE A 9 17.10 8.20 0.27
CA PHE A 9 16.72 9.28 1.19
C PHE A 9 15.73 8.79 2.25
N LEU A 10 14.74 7.98 1.87
CA LEU A 10 13.79 7.40 2.81
C LEU A 10 14.45 6.44 3.80
N ILE A 11 15.41 5.62 3.33
CA ILE A 11 16.21 4.74 4.18
C ILE A 11 17.05 5.57 5.16
N TRP A 12 17.72 6.62 4.67
CA TRP A 12 18.49 7.54 5.51
C TRP A 12 17.63 8.24 6.56
N LEU A 13 16.41 8.69 6.20
CA LEU A 13 15.47 9.27 7.16
C LEU A 13 15.06 8.27 8.24
N ASN A 14 14.80 7.01 7.87
CA ASN A 14 14.51 5.95 8.83
C ASN A 14 15.71 5.67 9.75
N TYR A 15 16.92 5.70 9.17
CA TYR A 15 18.17 5.60 9.91
C TYR A 15 18.37 6.78 10.88
N HIS A 16 18.00 8.00 10.50
CA HIS A 16 18.12 9.15 11.37
C HIS A 16 17.08 9.13 12.51
N GLN A 17 15.84 8.70 12.21
CA GLN A 17 14.74 8.67 13.18
C GLN A 17 14.70 7.42 14.06
N LYS A 18 15.71 6.54 13.99
CA LYS A 18 15.81 5.35 14.85
C LYS A 18 14.61 4.40 14.74
N THR A 19 13.97 4.34 13.57
CA THR A 19 12.72 3.57 13.36
C THR A 19 12.91 2.06 13.50
N TRP A 20 14.13 1.54 13.35
CA TRP A 20 14.44 0.13 13.58
C TRP A 20 14.10 -0.32 15.00
N LYS A 21 14.12 0.59 15.98
CA LYS A 21 13.77 0.26 17.38
C LYS A 21 12.29 -0.10 17.54
N ILE A 22 11.41 0.49 16.74
CA ILE A 22 9.95 0.25 16.80
C ILE A 22 9.49 -0.82 15.80
N LEU A 23 10.37 -1.25 14.89
CA LEU A 23 10.05 -2.22 13.85
C LEU A 23 9.46 -3.54 14.40
N PRO A 24 10.01 -4.16 15.47
CA PRO A 24 9.44 -5.39 16.02
C PRO A 24 7.98 -5.23 16.50
N LYS A 25 7.68 -4.07 17.12
CA LYS A 25 6.33 -3.73 17.62
C LYS A 25 5.31 -3.64 16.49
N PHE A 26 5.71 -3.17 15.31
CA PHE A 26 4.81 -2.96 14.17
C PHE A 26 4.89 -4.04 13.09
N SER A 27 5.71 -5.07 13.26
CA SER A 27 5.94 -6.15 12.28
C SER A 27 4.65 -6.74 11.68
N ARG A 28 3.67 -7.07 12.52
CA ARG A 28 2.37 -7.60 12.06
C ARG A 28 1.58 -6.59 11.24
N SER A 29 1.61 -5.32 11.63
CA SER A 29 0.96 -4.22 10.90
C SER A 29 1.64 -3.93 9.57
N LEU A 30 2.97 -4.08 9.49
CA LEU A 30 3.71 -3.98 8.23
C LEU A 30 3.32 -5.10 7.26
N ALA A 31 3.21 -6.34 7.75
CA ALA A 31 2.73 -7.46 6.94
C ALA A 31 1.30 -7.24 6.43
N TYR A 32 0.42 -6.74 7.30
CA TYR A 32 -0.94 -6.35 6.92
C TYR A 32 -0.96 -5.24 5.85
N ILE A 33 -0.14 -4.20 6.00
CA ILE A 33 -0.01 -3.13 5.02
C ILE A 33 0.49 -3.66 3.67
N ALA A 34 1.50 -4.52 3.67
CA ALA A 34 2.00 -5.14 2.45
C ALA A 34 0.93 -6.01 1.77
N PHE A 35 0.12 -6.73 2.55
CA PHE A 35 -0.99 -7.52 2.05
C PHE A 35 -2.07 -6.67 1.37
N ILE A 36 -2.49 -5.56 1.99
CA ILE A 36 -3.49 -4.66 1.39
C ILE A 36 -2.95 -3.99 0.12
N ASN A 37 -1.68 -3.54 0.13
CA ASN A 37 -1.05 -2.99 -1.06
C ASN A 37 -0.92 -4.03 -2.19
N SER A 38 -0.61 -5.28 -1.86
CA SER A 38 -0.56 -6.37 -2.84
C SER A 38 -1.95 -6.65 -3.42
N SER A 39 -2.98 -6.59 -2.58
CA SER A 39 -4.38 -6.76 -2.99
C SER A 39 -4.80 -5.71 -4.03
N TYR A 40 -4.34 -4.46 -3.89
CA TYR A 40 -4.55 -3.43 -4.92
C TYR A 40 -4.02 -3.88 -6.29
N TYR A 41 -2.77 -4.34 -6.38
CA TYR A 41 -2.20 -4.80 -7.65
C TYR A 41 -2.88 -6.07 -8.19
N TYR A 42 -3.42 -6.90 -7.30
CA TYR A 42 -4.21 -8.08 -7.69
C TYR A 42 -5.54 -7.67 -8.33
N PHE A 43 -6.33 -6.83 -7.67
CA PHE A 43 -7.66 -6.42 -8.15
C PHE A 43 -7.60 -5.46 -9.35
N PHE A 44 -6.64 -4.55 -9.36
CA PHE A 44 -6.48 -3.54 -10.40
C PHE A 44 -5.45 -3.92 -11.48
N LYS A 45 -5.08 -5.20 -11.59
CA LYS A 45 -4.06 -5.69 -12.55
C LYS A 45 -4.26 -5.19 -13.98
N LYS A 46 -5.52 -5.08 -14.44
CA LYS A 46 -5.89 -4.62 -15.80
C LYS A 46 -6.38 -3.17 -15.85
N HIS A 47 -6.48 -2.51 -14.71
CA HIS A 47 -7.06 -1.16 -14.58
C HIS A 47 -6.30 -0.38 -13.50
N ILE A 48 -5.00 -0.20 -13.72
CA ILE A 48 -4.08 0.40 -12.75
C ILE A 48 -4.48 1.86 -12.52
N LEU A 49 -4.63 2.26 -11.26
CA LEU A 49 -5.03 3.62 -10.87
C LEU A 49 -3.83 4.52 -10.65
N TRP A 50 -2.80 3.93 -10.04
CA TRP A 50 -1.57 4.55 -9.62
C TRP A 50 -0.39 3.64 -9.98
N GLU A 51 0.64 4.19 -10.62
CA GLU A 51 1.82 3.44 -11.05
C GLU A 51 3.10 4.27 -10.95
N LEU A 52 4.15 3.67 -10.37
CA LEU A 52 5.52 4.18 -10.48
C LEU A 52 6.11 3.80 -11.83
N GLN A 53 6.72 4.76 -12.50
CA GLN A 53 7.45 4.55 -13.76
C GLN A 53 8.94 4.66 -13.51
N SER A 54 9.76 3.83 -14.15
CA SER A 54 11.22 3.97 -14.10
C SER A 54 11.85 3.47 -15.38
N ASN A 55 12.83 4.20 -15.90
CA ASN A 55 13.58 3.80 -17.10
C ASN A 55 14.65 2.74 -16.80
N ASN A 56 15.06 2.59 -15.54
CA ASN A 56 16.20 1.74 -15.15
C ASN A 56 15.79 0.40 -14.54
N LEU A 57 14.56 0.28 -14.03
CA LEU A 57 14.09 -0.90 -13.30
C LEU A 57 12.85 -1.46 -13.97
N SER A 58 12.70 -2.79 -13.93
CA SER A 58 11.44 -3.39 -14.38
C SER A 58 10.29 -2.96 -13.47
N LEU A 59 9.11 -2.72 -14.07
CA LEU A 59 7.92 -2.32 -13.33
C LEU A 59 7.56 -3.31 -12.21
N LYS A 60 7.80 -4.62 -12.42
CA LYS A 60 7.57 -5.66 -11.40
C LYS A 60 8.48 -5.47 -10.18
N GLN A 61 9.79 -5.27 -10.39
CA GLN A 61 10.74 -5.03 -9.30
C GLN A 61 10.37 -3.76 -8.54
N LEU A 62 10.02 -2.69 -9.26
CA LEU A 62 9.64 -1.42 -8.64
C LEU A 62 8.40 -1.55 -7.75
N ARG A 63 7.40 -2.33 -8.17
CA ARG A 63 6.21 -2.63 -7.35
C ARG A 63 6.57 -3.42 -6.10
N VAL A 64 7.43 -4.43 -6.20
CA VAL A 64 7.88 -5.22 -5.04
C VAL A 64 8.64 -4.33 -4.06
N ILE A 65 9.58 -3.51 -4.54
CA ILE A 65 10.32 -2.54 -3.71
C ILE A 65 9.35 -1.58 -3.03
N HIS A 66 8.36 -1.08 -3.75
CA HIS A 66 7.39 -0.16 -3.20
C HIS A 66 6.56 -0.79 -2.07
N ILE A 67 5.97 -1.96 -2.33
CA ILE A 67 5.06 -2.66 -1.40
C ILE A 67 5.79 -3.11 -0.12
N PHE A 68 6.99 -3.68 -0.26
CA PHE A 68 7.68 -4.34 0.85
C PHE A 68 8.72 -3.46 1.55
N PHE A 69 9.19 -2.39 0.91
CA PHE A 69 10.20 -1.50 1.50
C PHE A 69 9.68 -0.09 1.65
N ILE A 70 9.28 0.59 0.56
CA ILE A 70 8.93 2.02 0.61
C ILE A 70 7.71 2.25 1.52
N THR A 71 6.61 1.53 1.31
CA THR A 71 5.39 1.74 2.09
C THR A 71 5.57 1.39 3.58
N PRO A 72 6.21 0.27 3.95
CA PRO A 72 6.56 -0.03 5.34
C PRO A 72 7.45 1.03 5.99
N LEU A 73 8.46 1.52 5.28
CA LEU A 73 9.37 2.57 5.79
C LEU A 73 8.64 3.91 6.01
N ILE A 74 7.70 4.28 5.12
CA ILE A 74 6.85 5.47 5.31
C ILE A 74 5.96 5.30 6.55
N PHE A 75 5.35 4.12 6.72
CA PHE A 75 4.55 3.82 7.90
C PHE A 75 5.36 3.93 9.19
N LEU A 76 6.57 3.35 9.22
CA LEU A 76 7.45 3.42 10.40
C LEU A 76 7.85 4.86 10.74
N LEU A 77 8.17 5.69 9.75
CA LEU A 77 8.45 7.12 9.97
C LEU A 77 7.26 7.86 10.59
N CYS A 78 6.05 7.58 10.11
CA CYS A 78 4.84 8.13 10.72
C CYS A 78 4.69 7.67 12.18
N MET A 79 4.99 6.40 12.46
CA MET A 79 4.83 5.81 13.80
C MET A 79 5.94 6.16 14.78
N ALA A 80 7.11 6.61 14.32
CA ALA A 80 8.27 6.91 15.13
C ALA A 80 7.99 7.90 16.28
N ASN A 81 7.21 8.94 15.98
CA ASN A 81 6.85 10.01 16.90
C ASN A 81 5.33 10.09 17.12
N PHE A 82 4.65 8.93 17.13
CA PHE A 82 3.19 8.89 17.21
C PHE A 82 2.68 9.17 18.65
N PRO A 83 1.76 10.13 18.85
CA PRO A 83 1.28 10.48 20.19
C PRO A 83 0.21 9.48 20.70
N GLU A 84 0.61 8.46 21.47
CA GLU A 84 -0.31 7.39 21.90
C GLU A 84 -1.45 7.83 22.85
N HIS A 85 -1.26 8.93 23.61
CA HIS A 85 -2.19 9.30 24.69
C HIS A 85 -3.35 10.22 24.28
N ASN A 86 -3.25 10.92 23.15
CA ASN A 86 -4.19 12.00 22.80
C ASN A 86 -4.80 11.83 21.42
N LEU A 87 -6.09 11.47 21.34
CA LEU A 87 -6.80 11.24 20.07
C LEU A 87 -6.72 12.44 19.10
N LYS A 88 -6.89 13.67 19.60
CA LYS A 88 -6.78 14.88 18.77
C LYS A 88 -5.37 15.03 18.17
N LEU A 89 -4.33 14.72 18.94
CA LEU A 89 -2.95 14.75 18.46
C LEU A 89 -2.67 13.62 17.48
N GLN A 90 -3.26 12.44 17.66
CA GLN A 90 -3.13 11.32 16.72
C GLN A 90 -3.69 11.68 15.35
N ILE A 91 -4.92 12.23 15.32
CA ILE A 91 -5.57 12.66 14.08
C ILE A 91 -4.74 13.75 13.40
N LYS A 92 -4.31 14.78 14.16
CA LYS A 92 -3.46 15.85 13.61
C LYS A 92 -2.13 15.32 13.06
N HIS A 93 -1.54 14.33 13.75
CA HIS A 93 -0.28 13.72 13.33
C HIS A 93 -0.44 12.91 12.04
N ILE A 94 -1.49 12.08 11.94
CA ILE A 94 -1.81 11.32 10.72
C ILE A 94 -2.07 12.25 9.55
N LEU A 95 -2.88 13.30 9.75
CA LEU A 95 -3.16 14.29 8.71
C LEU A 95 -1.90 15.03 8.26
N LYS A 96 -1.04 15.44 9.20
CA LYS A 96 0.24 16.09 8.88
C LYS A 96 1.13 15.16 8.04
N TRP A 97 1.22 13.88 8.39
CA TRP A 97 2.01 12.90 7.64
C TRP A 97 1.40 12.55 6.30
N SER A 98 0.08 12.40 6.20
CA SER A 98 -0.59 12.12 4.93
C SER A 98 -0.42 13.29 3.95
N ILE A 99 -0.52 14.55 4.43
CA ILE A 99 -0.24 15.73 3.60
C ILE A 99 1.20 15.72 3.11
N LYS A 100 2.19 15.45 3.98
CA LYS A 100 3.60 15.35 3.57
C LYS A 100 3.82 14.30 2.49
N CYS A 101 3.20 13.12 2.63
CA CYS A 101 3.31 12.06 1.62
C CYS A 101 2.64 12.47 0.31
N ALA A 102 1.46 13.08 0.36
CA ALA A 102 0.79 13.62 -0.81
C ALA A 102 1.61 14.72 -1.51
N LEU A 103 2.30 15.60 -0.76
CA LEU A 103 3.20 16.59 -1.35
C LEU A 103 4.39 15.96 -2.08
N VAL A 104 5.04 14.95 -1.46
CA VAL A 104 6.13 14.21 -2.12
C VAL A 104 5.64 13.52 -3.39
N GLU A 105 4.45 12.93 -3.33
CA GLU A 105 3.81 12.29 -4.47
C GLU A 105 3.45 13.28 -5.58
N PHE A 106 2.96 14.47 -5.22
CA PHE A 106 2.69 15.55 -6.14
C PHE A 106 3.97 16.01 -6.87
N MET A 107 5.10 16.13 -6.16
CA MET A 107 6.40 16.37 -6.80
C MET A 107 6.80 15.20 -7.73
N GLY A 108 6.48 13.96 -7.34
CA GLY A 108 6.64 12.76 -8.17
C GLY A 108 5.84 12.79 -9.47
N LEU A 109 4.63 13.36 -9.46
CA LEU A 109 3.82 13.55 -10.66
C LEU A 109 4.47 14.54 -11.62
N HIS A 110 4.89 15.71 -11.12
CA HIS A 110 5.53 16.74 -11.94
C HIS A 110 6.85 16.28 -12.57
N THR A 111 7.55 15.36 -11.91
CA THR A 111 8.82 14.80 -12.39
C THR A 111 8.64 13.53 -13.23
N GLN A 112 7.39 13.18 -13.59
CA GLN A 112 7.02 11.98 -14.35
C GLN A 112 7.48 10.66 -13.71
N MET A 113 7.67 10.64 -12.39
CA MET A 113 7.99 9.43 -11.64
C MET A 113 6.75 8.60 -11.30
N ILE A 114 5.60 9.27 -11.21
CA ILE A 114 4.31 8.69 -10.84
C ILE A 114 3.29 9.06 -11.91
N TYR A 115 2.44 8.12 -12.28
CA TYR A 115 1.32 8.37 -13.19
C TYR A 115 0.01 7.98 -12.54
N PHE A 116 -0.97 8.89 -12.66
CA PHE A 116 -2.35 8.63 -12.33
C PHE A 116 -3.12 8.26 -13.59
N LYS A 117 -3.92 7.21 -13.48
CA LYS A 117 -4.75 6.69 -14.57
C LYS A 117 -6.16 6.45 -14.03
N ASN A 118 -7.13 6.32 -14.93
CA ASN A 118 -8.48 5.85 -14.61
C ASN A 118 -9.21 6.69 -13.55
N GLY A 119 -9.07 8.01 -13.61
CA GLY A 119 -9.74 8.95 -12.70
C GLY A 119 -9.09 9.05 -11.31
N TRP A 120 -7.93 8.43 -11.09
CA TRP A 120 -7.13 8.65 -9.90
C TRP A 120 -6.55 10.07 -9.88
N ASN A 121 -6.47 10.66 -8.69
CA ASN A 121 -5.94 12.00 -8.48
C ASN A 121 -5.22 12.06 -7.13
N ILE A 122 -4.59 13.21 -6.85
CA ILE A 122 -3.78 13.36 -5.63
C ILE A 122 -4.62 13.28 -4.35
N PHE A 123 -5.90 13.66 -4.42
CA PHE A 123 -6.83 13.56 -3.30
C PHE A 123 -7.07 12.10 -2.91
N TRP A 124 -7.22 11.20 -3.88
CA TRP A 124 -7.36 9.76 -3.62
C TRP A 124 -6.09 9.18 -3.00
N SER A 125 -4.90 9.58 -3.47
CA SER A 125 -3.63 9.18 -2.85
C SER A 125 -3.53 9.66 -1.39
N TRP A 126 -3.87 10.92 -1.15
CA TRP A 126 -3.91 11.50 0.20
C TRP A 126 -4.83 10.71 1.14
N LEU A 127 -6.03 10.35 0.66
CA LEU A 127 -6.99 9.55 1.41
C LEU A 127 -6.47 8.13 1.71
N ILE A 128 -5.78 7.50 0.74
CA ILE A 128 -5.13 6.21 0.96
C ILE A 128 -4.05 6.30 2.04
N TYR A 129 -3.25 7.37 2.11
CA TYR A 129 -2.28 7.53 3.21
C TYR A 129 -2.97 7.65 4.58
N ILE A 130 -4.11 8.34 4.65
CA ILE A 130 -4.89 8.40 5.90
C ILE A 130 -5.33 7.00 6.33
N PHE A 131 -5.88 6.20 5.40
CA PHE A 131 -6.28 4.82 5.70
C PHE A 131 -5.07 3.94 6.04
N LEU A 132 -3.96 4.07 5.32
CA LEU A 132 -2.73 3.33 5.56
C LEU A 132 -2.23 3.51 7.00
N PHE A 133 -2.09 4.76 7.44
CA PHE A 133 -1.60 5.07 8.79
C PHE A 133 -2.62 4.68 9.87
N SER A 134 -3.90 5.02 9.66
CA SER A 134 -4.96 4.74 10.63
C SER A 134 -5.19 3.25 10.80
N PHE A 135 -5.34 2.50 9.70
CA PHE A 135 -5.61 1.07 9.75
C PHE A 135 -4.38 0.30 10.22
N GLY A 136 -3.17 0.69 9.81
CA GLY A 136 -1.95 0.08 10.32
C GLY A 136 -1.80 0.27 11.84
N TYR A 137 -2.12 1.44 12.36
CA TYR A 137 -2.10 1.68 13.81
C TYR A 137 -3.17 0.85 14.53
N ILE A 138 -4.42 0.88 14.05
CA ILE A 138 -5.53 0.12 14.66
C ILE A 138 -5.26 -1.39 14.59
N TYR A 139 -4.68 -1.90 13.51
CA TYR A 139 -4.30 -3.31 13.38
C TYR A 139 -3.37 -3.75 14.52
N THR A 140 -2.45 -2.87 14.94
CA THR A 140 -1.52 -3.12 16.05
C THR A 140 -2.25 -3.33 17.38
N LYS A 141 -3.36 -2.62 17.60
CA LYS A 141 -4.12 -2.66 18.87
C LYS A 141 -5.28 -3.67 18.83
N LYS A 142 -5.99 -3.79 17.69
CA LYS A 142 -7.22 -4.59 17.52
C LYS A 142 -7.27 -5.27 16.13
N PRO A 143 -6.43 -6.29 15.88
CA PRO A 143 -6.28 -6.91 14.55
C PRO A 143 -7.53 -7.63 14.03
N LYS A 144 -8.42 -8.11 14.90
CA LYS A 144 -9.67 -8.77 14.47
C LYS A 144 -10.71 -7.76 13.97
N HIS A 145 -10.82 -6.62 14.64
CA HIS A 145 -11.84 -5.62 14.36
C HIS A 145 -11.54 -4.81 13.10
N ILE A 146 -10.27 -4.68 12.72
CA ILE A 146 -9.91 -3.88 11.55
C ILE A 146 -10.47 -4.43 10.25
N TRP A 147 -10.66 -5.76 10.14
CA TRP A 147 -11.20 -6.38 8.93
C TRP A 147 -12.61 -5.91 8.60
N THR A 148 -13.42 -5.56 9.61
CA THR A 148 -14.76 -5.01 9.40
C THR A 148 -14.74 -3.60 8.83
N LEU A 149 -13.62 -2.87 8.94
CA LEU A 149 -13.41 -1.56 8.32
C LEU A 149 -12.70 -1.66 6.97
N THR A 150 -11.72 -2.55 6.89
CA THR A 150 -10.90 -2.76 5.68
C THR A 150 -11.71 -3.33 4.53
N ILE A 151 -12.57 -4.34 4.78
CA ILE A 151 -13.35 -4.98 3.72
C ILE A 151 -14.32 -3.99 3.07
N PRO A 152 -15.18 -3.26 3.81
CA PRO A 152 -16.05 -2.25 3.21
C PRO A 152 -15.29 -1.15 2.47
N THR A 153 -14.18 -0.69 3.04
CA THR A 153 -13.36 0.36 2.41
C THR A 153 -12.78 -0.13 1.09
N LEU A 154 -12.23 -1.35 1.06
CA LEU A 154 -11.75 -1.98 -0.16
C LEU A 154 -12.88 -2.16 -1.19
N MET A 155 -14.05 -2.65 -0.77
CA MET A 155 -15.21 -2.79 -1.66
C MET A 155 -15.64 -1.45 -2.27
N PHE A 156 -15.68 -0.38 -1.46
CA PHE A 156 -15.98 0.96 -1.93
C PHE A 156 -15.02 1.41 -3.05
N PHE A 157 -13.70 1.26 -2.85
CA PHE A 157 -12.71 1.62 -3.87
C PHE A 157 -12.85 0.77 -5.13
N LEU A 158 -13.11 -0.52 -4.98
CA LEU A 158 -13.26 -1.41 -6.12
C LEU A 158 -14.50 -1.06 -6.97
N VAL A 159 -15.62 -0.68 -6.35
CA VAL A 159 -16.82 -0.22 -7.06
C VAL A 159 -16.57 1.17 -7.68
N LYS A 160 -16.01 2.11 -6.91
CA LYS A 160 -15.77 3.49 -7.35
C LYS A 160 -14.89 3.56 -8.60
N PHE A 161 -13.85 2.74 -8.65
CA PHE A 161 -12.89 2.71 -9.75
C PHE A 161 -13.14 1.57 -10.75
N ARG A 162 -14.34 0.98 -10.73
CA ARG A 162 -14.79 -0.05 -11.67
C ARG A 162 -13.75 -1.16 -11.87
N ALA A 163 -13.27 -1.72 -10.75
CA ALA A 163 -12.30 -2.81 -10.79
C ALA A 163 -12.83 -3.96 -11.67
N PRO A 164 -12.00 -4.57 -12.53
CA PRO A 164 -12.44 -5.62 -13.45
C PRO A 164 -12.65 -6.96 -12.71
N PHE A 165 -13.72 -7.03 -11.92
CA PHE A 165 -14.09 -8.20 -11.10
C PHE A 165 -14.44 -9.45 -11.91
N ARG A 166 -15.03 -9.26 -13.10
CA ARG A 166 -15.71 -10.32 -13.87
C ARG A 166 -14.81 -11.48 -14.34
N LYS A 167 -13.47 -11.36 -14.24
CA LYS A 167 -12.52 -12.40 -14.69
C LYS A 167 -11.62 -12.97 -13.58
N ILE A 168 -11.61 -12.40 -12.37
CA ILE A 168 -10.64 -12.76 -11.31
C ILE A 168 -11.18 -13.90 -10.42
N PHE A 169 -12.49 -13.90 -10.12
CA PHE A 169 -13.09 -14.94 -9.27
C PHE A 169 -13.25 -16.29 -9.99
N LEU A 170 -13.38 -16.30 -11.32
CA LEU A 170 -13.64 -17.49 -12.12
C LEU A 170 -12.38 -18.33 -12.43
N LEU A 171 -11.17 -17.79 -12.31
CA LEU A 171 -9.96 -18.36 -12.94
C LEU A 171 -8.79 -18.69 -12.00
N GLY A 172 -8.86 -18.37 -10.70
CA GLY A 172 -7.72 -18.52 -9.79
C GLY A 172 -7.54 -19.94 -9.23
N PRO A 173 -8.26 -20.37 -8.18
CA PRO A 173 -7.97 -21.65 -7.50
C PRO A 173 -8.75 -22.84 -8.09
N VAL A 174 -10.00 -22.63 -8.52
CA VAL A 174 -10.91 -23.72 -8.90
C VAL A 174 -10.51 -24.36 -10.22
N LEU A 175 -10.05 -23.57 -11.20
CA LEU A 175 -9.56 -24.09 -12.48
C LEU A 175 -8.21 -24.80 -12.34
N PHE A 176 -7.35 -24.39 -11.39
CA PHE A 176 -6.10 -25.10 -11.11
C PHE A 176 -6.35 -26.47 -10.47
N LEU A 177 -7.32 -26.57 -9.57
CA LEU A 177 -7.75 -27.83 -8.97
C LEU A 177 -8.47 -28.74 -9.99
N TRP A 178 -9.32 -28.19 -10.85
CA TRP A 178 -9.96 -28.95 -11.94
C TRP A 178 -8.95 -29.48 -12.96
N LYS A 179 -7.93 -28.70 -13.33
CA LYS A 179 -6.93 -29.14 -14.30
C LYS A 179 -6.07 -30.29 -13.75
N ARG A 180 -5.90 -30.38 -12.42
CA ARG A 180 -5.18 -31.47 -11.77
C ARG A 180 -5.97 -32.77 -11.72
N THR A 181 -7.31 -32.72 -11.58
CA THR A 181 -8.15 -33.93 -11.58
C THR A 181 -8.28 -34.58 -12.95
N LYS A 182 -8.22 -33.82 -14.05
CA LYS A 182 -8.24 -34.41 -15.40
C LYS A 182 -6.97 -35.21 -15.76
N HIS A 183 -5.82 -34.88 -15.18
CA HIS A 183 -4.58 -35.65 -15.41
C HIS A 183 -4.46 -36.91 -14.55
N ALA A 184 -5.26 -37.05 -13.49
CA ALA A 184 -5.30 -38.25 -12.65
C ALA A 184 -6.32 -39.30 -13.10
N PHE A 185 -7.14 -39.00 -14.11
CA PHE A 185 -8.17 -39.91 -14.65
C PHE A 185 -7.78 -40.53 -16.01
N PHE A 186 -6.65 -40.11 -16.58
CA PHE A 186 -6.10 -40.61 -17.84
C PHE A 186 -4.64 -41.09 -17.70
N ALA A 187 -4.26 -41.51 -16.50
CA ALA A 187 -2.98 -42.19 -16.22
C ALA A 187 -3.27 -43.57 -15.64
#